data_AF-A0A7Y5PY12-F1
#
_entry.id   AF-A0A7Y5PY12-F1
#
_cell.length_a   1.000
_cell.length_b   1.000
_cell.length_c   1.000
_cell.angle_alpha   90.00
_cell.angle_beta   90.00
_cell.angle_gamma   90.00
#
_symmetry.space_group_name_H-M   'P 1'
#
loop_
_entity.id
_entity.type
_entity.pdbx_description
1 polymer ?
#
loop_
_entity_poly.entity_id
_entity_poly.type
_entity_poly.pdbx_seq_one_letter_code
_entity_poly.pdbx_strand_id
1 'polypeptide(L)'
;MSSAPAQALPEWVAISLPWLVALCALAAAATGVGVWMLLRELRGLAKLGERLAVLDDIRATLARVAKEREDLDLRRLEHVLIELRDGQRRLEDLLLRSSQLSTSAPASPVPSASAIGLSERIVQRLLAQGFERVQVVPSLEELAKLAESGAVHEVPIEARRNGVLCKGRVLVRDGVLIDVEVQPAYSMFP
;
A
#
# COMPACT_ATOMS: atom_id res chain seq x y z
N MET A 1 -35.22 67.33 -78.34
CA MET A 1 -34.63 66.30 -77.45
C MET A 1 -33.17 66.68 -77.28
N SER A 2 -32.82 67.31 -76.17
CA SER A 2 -31.49 67.87 -75.93
C SER A 2 -30.55 66.76 -75.44
N SER A 3 -29.59 66.36 -76.25
CA SER A 3 -28.50 65.47 -75.85
C SER A 3 -27.56 66.23 -74.91
N ALA A 4 -27.57 65.90 -73.62
CA ALA A 4 -26.60 66.44 -72.68
C ALA A 4 -25.18 66.00 -73.09
N PRO A 5 -24.20 66.91 -73.16
CA PRO A 5 -22.83 66.54 -73.49
C PRO A 5 -22.30 65.61 -72.39
N ALA A 6 -21.79 64.45 -72.80
CA ALA A 6 -21.09 63.55 -71.90
C ALA A 6 -19.89 64.31 -71.32
N GLN A 7 -20.00 64.71 -70.05
CA GLN A 7 -18.90 65.33 -69.33
C GLN A 7 -17.78 64.30 -69.22
N ALA A 8 -16.69 64.53 -69.95
CA ALA A 8 -15.50 63.70 -69.87
C ALA A 8 -14.99 63.71 -68.43
N LEU A 9 -14.82 62.53 -67.85
CA LEU A 9 -14.28 62.39 -66.50
C LEU A 9 -12.84 62.95 -66.47
N PRO A 10 -12.42 63.55 -65.35
CA PRO A 10 -11.06 64.04 -65.21
C PRO A 10 -10.02 62.92 -65.36
N GLU A 11 -8.92 63.18 -66.06
CA GLU A 11 -7.84 62.19 -66.31
C GLU A 11 -7.24 61.60 -65.02
N TRP A 12 -7.24 62.36 -63.91
CA TRP A 12 -6.76 61.88 -62.62
C TRP A 12 -7.62 60.73 -62.04
N VAL A 13 -8.91 60.68 -62.38
CA VAL A 13 -9.81 59.60 -61.97
C VAL A 13 -9.42 58.30 -62.68
N ALA A 14 -9.13 58.37 -63.98
CA ALA A 14 -8.70 57.20 -64.75
C ALA A 14 -7.38 56.60 -64.24
N ILE A 15 -6.46 57.43 -63.76
CA ILE A 15 -5.16 57.01 -63.22
C ILE A 15 -5.30 56.41 -61.80
N SER A 16 -6.17 56.96 -60.95
CA SER A 16 -6.33 56.53 -59.55
C SER A 16 -7.24 55.31 -59.36
N LEU A 17 -8.21 55.10 -60.26
CA LEU A 17 -9.14 53.98 -60.20
C LEU A 17 -8.46 52.59 -60.10
N PRO A 18 -7.44 52.23 -60.90
CA PRO A 18 -6.77 50.93 -60.76
C PRO A 18 -6.08 50.76 -59.40
N TRP A 19 -5.54 51.83 -58.82
CA TRP A 19 -4.91 51.78 -57.49
C TRP A 19 -5.94 51.57 -56.38
N LEU A 20 -7.12 52.19 -56.46
CA LEU A 20 -8.21 51.96 -55.51
C LEU A 20 -8.73 50.52 -55.62
N VAL A 21 -8.91 49.99 -56.83
CA VAL A 21 -9.30 48.58 -57.02
C VAL A 21 -8.23 47.65 -56.46
N ALA A 22 -6.95 47.91 -56.70
CA ALA A 22 -5.85 47.12 -56.15
C ALA A 22 -5.82 47.15 -54.62
N LEU A 23 -6.02 48.33 -54.00
CA LEU A 23 -6.04 48.48 -52.55
C LEU A 23 -7.26 47.80 -51.92
N CYS A 24 -8.43 47.89 -52.54
CA CYS A 24 -9.63 47.16 -52.12
C CYS A 24 -9.44 45.65 -52.25
N ALA A 25 -8.84 45.17 -53.33
CA ALA A 25 -8.54 43.75 -53.52
C ALA A 25 -7.54 43.24 -52.46
N LEU A 26 -6.53 44.04 -52.12
CA LEU A 26 -5.54 43.71 -51.09
C LEU A 26 -6.16 43.69 -49.69
N ALA A 27 -7.05 44.64 -49.37
CA ALA A 27 -7.80 44.64 -48.12
C ALA A 27 -8.75 43.44 -48.00
N ALA A 28 -9.44 43.08 -49.09
CA ALA A 28 -10.29 41.89 -49.15
C ALA A 28 -9.48 40.59 -48.99
N ALA A 29 -8.29 40.51 -49.59
CA ALA A 29 -7.40 39.38 -49.41
C ALA A 29 -6.89 39.28 -47.96
N ALA A 30 -6.47 40.40 -47.36
CA ALA A 30 -5.99 40.43 -45.99
C ALA A 30 -7.08 40.01 -44.98
N THR A 31 -8.31 40.51 -45.15
CA THR A 31 -9.45 40.11 -44.32
C THR A 31 -9.82 38.64 -44.53
N GLY A 32 -9.78 38.15 -45.77
CA GLY A 32 -9.99 36.73 -46.08
C GLY A 32 -8.97 35.81 -45.40
N VAL A 33 -7.68 36.17 -45.43
CA VAL A 33 -6.63 35.43 -44.73
C VAL A 33 -6.83 35.46 -43.21
N GLY A 34 -7.20 36.62 -42.66
CA GLY A 34 -7.49 36.77 -41.23
C GLY A 34 -8.64 35.88 -40.77
N VAL A 35 -9.77 35.88 -41.49
CA VAL A 35 -10.92 35.02 -41.20
C VAL A 35 -10.55 33.54 -41.33
N TRP A 36 -9.76 33.18 -42.34
CA TRP A 36 -9.29 31.82 -42.53
C TRP A 36 -8.39 31.33 -41.38
N MET A 37 -7.47 32.17 -40.89
CA MET A 37 -6.63 31.86 -39.73
C MET A 37 -7.46 31.65 -38.46
N LEU A 38 -8.44 32.53 -38.19
CA LEU A 38 -9.33 32.39 -37.04
C LEU A 38 -10.15 31.09 -37.11
N LEU A 39 -10.70 30.75 -38.28
CA LEU A 39 -11.41 29.49 -38.47
C LEU A 39 -10.50 28.28 -38.26
N ARG A 40 -9.23 28.36 -38.67
CA ARG A 40 -8.25 27.31 -38.45
C ARG A 40 -7.95 27.11 -36.96
N GLU A 41 -7.79 28.19 -36.21
CA GLU A 41 -7.57 28.12 -34.75
C GLU A 41 -8.80 27.60 -34.01
N LEU A 42 -10.01 28.07 -34.36
CA LEU A 42 -11.25 27.56 -33.78
C LEU A 42 -11.44 26.07 -34.03
N ARG A 43 -11.08 25.57 -35.21
CA ARG A 43 -11.08 24.12 -35.50
C ARG A 43 -10.02 23.37 -34.69
N GLY A 44 -8.87 23.99 -34.42
CA GLY A 44 -7.85 23.44 -33.54
C GLY A 44 -8.37 23.28 -32.10
N LEU A 45 -9.03 24.33 -31.58
CA LEU A 45 -9.64 24.33 -30.24
C LEU A 45 -10.80 23.35 -30.14
N ALA A 46 -11.64 23.23 -31.17
CA ALA A 46 -12.73 22.24 -31.20
C ALA A 46 -12.22 20.80 -31.04
N LYS A 47 -11.11 20.45 -31.72
CA LYS A 47 -10.47 19.14 -31.56
C LYS A 47 -9.90 18.91 -30.16
N LEU A 48 -9.40 19.96 -29.50
CA LEU A 48 -8.98 19.86 -28.11
C LEU A 48 -10.18 19.65 -27.17
N GLY A 49 -11.30 20.31 -27.45
CA GLY A 49 -12.57 20.10 -26.74
C GLY A 49 -13.07 18.65 -26.83
N GLU A 50 -13.00 18.03 -28.01
CA GLU A 50 -13.35 16.60 -28.17
C GLU A 50 -12.44 15.68 -27.34
N ARG A 51 -11.14 15.98 -27.27
CA ARG A 51 -10.20 15.21 -26.43
C ARG A 51 -10.49 15.38 -24.93
N LEU A 52 -10.92 16.57 -24.51
CA LEU A 52 -11.34 16.84 -23.14
C LEU A 52 -12.64 16.11 -22.78
N ALA A 53 -13.59 15.97 -23.72
CA ALA A 53 -14.81 15.20 -23.49
C ALA A 53 -14.51 13.72 -23.15
N VAL A 54 -13.45 13.13 -23.72
CA VAL A 54 -12.99 11.78 -23.36
C VAL A 54 -12.56 11.71 -21.88
N LEU A 55 -12.01 12.78 -21.32
CA LEU A 55 -11.65 12.81 -19.89
C LEU A 55 -12.88 12.82 -18.98
N ASP A 56 -13.98 13.43 -19.42
CA ASP A 56 -15.25 13.39 -18.67
C ASP A 56 -15.84 11.98 -18.67
N ASP A 57 -15.75 11.24 -19.78
CA ASP A 57 -16.14 9.82 -19.84
C ASP A 57 -15.26 8.95 -18.94
N ILE A 58 -13.94 9.17 -18.93
CA ILE A 58 -13.02 8.49 -18.03
C ILE A 58 -13.35 8.80 -16.56
N ARG A 59 -13.68 10.06 -16.24
CA ARG A 59 -14.08 10.45 -14.90
C ARG A 59 -15.39 9.78 -14.49
N ALA A 60 -16.37 9.70 -15.38
CA ALA A 60 -17.65 9.05 -15.10
C ALA A 60 -17.49 7.54 -14.88
N THR A 61 -16.67 6.87 -15.70
CA THR A 61 -16.36 5.44 -15.54
C THR A 61 -15.59 5.16 -14.25
N LEU A 62 -14.60 5.99 -13.90
CA LEU A 62 -13.88 5.88 -12.62
C LEU A 62 -14.81 6.08 -11.42
N ALA A 63 -15.70 7.08 -11.46
CA ALA A 63 -16.68 7.32 -10.39
C ALA A 63 -17.63 6.13 -10.21
N ARG A 64 -18.06 5.51 -11.31
CA ARG A 64 -18.88 4.29 -11.28
C ARG A 64 -18.12 3.12 -10.66
N VAL A 65 -16.88 2.87 -11.08
CA VAL A 65 -16.05 1.80 -10.52
C VAL A 65 -15.74 2.02 -9.04
N ALA A 66 -15.47 3.27 -8.64
CA ALA A 66 -15.26 3.61 -7.23
C ALA A 66 -16.49 3.29 -6.39
N LYS A 67 -17.69 3.67 -6.86
CA LYS A 67 -18.95 3.35 -6.19
C LYS A 67 -19.22 1.84 -6.08
N GLU A 68 -18.99 1.09 -7.17
CA GLU A 68 -19.14 -0.37 -7.17
C GLU A 68 -18.14 -1.04 -6.21
N ARG A 69 -16.91 -0.51 -6.08
CA ARG A 69 -15.90 -0.97 -5.11
C ARG A 69 -16.29 -0.67 -3.67
N GLU A 70 -16.76 0.54 -3.38
CA GLU A 70 -17.23 0.92 -2.05
C GLU A 70 -18.35 -0.01 -1.56
N ASP A 71 -19.32 -0.34 -2.41
CA ASP A 71 -20.41 -1.26 -2.08
C ASP A 71 -19.90 -2.70 -1.85
N LEU A 72 -18.92 -3.16 -2.65
CA LEU A 72 -18.31 -4.49 -2.49
C LEU A 72 -17.47 -4.58 -1.22
N ASP A 73 -16.71 -3.54 -0.91
CA ASP A 73 -15.84 -3.49 0.26
C ASP A 73 -16.67 -3.40 1.54
N LEU A 74 -17.81 -2.68 1.55
CA LEU A 74 -18.75 -2.68 2.68
C LEU A 74 -19.27 -4.07 3.00
N ARG A 75 -19.77 -4.82 2.01
CA ARG A 75 -20.27 -6.19 2.22
C ARG A 75 -19.17 -7.14 2.66
N ARG A 76 -17.97 -7.01 2.10
CA ARG A 76 -16.83 -7.86 2.47
C ARG A 76 -16.37 -7.56 3.89
N LEU A 77 -16.31 -6.29 4.28
CA LEU A 77 -15.98 -5.88 5.65
C LEU A 77 -17.04 -6.38 6.63
N GLU A 78 -18.32 -6.30 6.29
CA GLU A 78 -19.41 -6.87 7.10
C GLU A 78 -19.21 -8.38 7.34
N HIS A 79 -18.87 -9.14 6.29
CA HIS A 79 -18.63 -10.57 6.42
C HIS A 79 -17.43 -10.88 7.33
N VAL A 80 -16.32 -10.16 7.15
CA VAL A 80 -15.11 -10.32 7.99
C VAL A 80 -15.41 -9.98 9.45
N LEU A 81 -16.21 -8.95 9.71
CA LEU A 81 -16.62 -8.59 11.07
C LEU A 81 -17.51 -9.66 11.71
N ILE A 82 -18.41 -10.28 10.94
CA ILE A 82 -19.23 -11.41 11.41
C ILE A 82 -18.33 -12.61 11.76
N GLU A 83 -17.40 -12.97 10.87
CA GLU A 83 -16.46 -14.07 11.12
C GLU A 83 -15.58 -13.81 12.35
N LEU A 84 -15.11 -12.57 12.53
CA LEU A 84 -14.28 -12.19 13.68
C LEU A 84 -15.07 -12.29 14.99
N ARG A 85 -16.32 -11.80 15.00
CA ARG A 85 -17.22 -11.89 16.15
C ARG A 85 -17.52 -13.36 16.50
N ASP A 86 -17.80 -14.18 15.50
CA ASP A 86 -18.08 -15.61 15.72
C ASP A 86 -16.84 -16.37 16.19
N GLY A 87 -15.65 -15.99 15.69
CA GLY A 87 -14.36 -16.49 16.16
C GLY A 87 -14.09 -16.13 17.63
N GLN A 88 -14.34 -14.89 18.03
CA GLN A 88 -14.24 -14.44 19.43
C GLN A 88 -15.17 -15.24 20.35
N ARG A 89 -16.43 -15.42 19.95
CA ARG A 89 -17.40 -16.21 20.73
C ARG A 89 -16.96 -17.66 20.92
N ARG A 90 -16.39 -18.29 19.88
CA ARG A 90 -15.84 -19.65 19.98
C ARG A 90 -14.61 -19.70 20.90
N LEU A 91 -13.75 -18.68 20.87
CA LEU A 91 -12.60 -18.58 21.77
C LEU A 91 -13.05 -18.42 23.23
N GLU A 92 -14.05 -17.58 23.48
CA GLU A 92 -14.67 -17.42 24.80
C GLU A 92 -15.25 -18.75 25.31
N ASP A 93 -15.99 -19.47 24.46
CA ASP A 93 -16.53 -20.79 24.82
C ASP A 93 -15.42 -21.80 25.15
N LEU A 94 -14.32 -21.80 24.40
CA LEU A 94 -13.17 -22.66 24.65
C LEU A 94 -12.46 -22.31 25.96
N LEU A 95 -12.29 -21.01 26.26
CA LEU A 95 -11.70 -20.54 27.51
C LEU A 95 -12.57 -20.87 28.73
N LEU A 96 -13.89 -20.74 28.60
CA LEU A 96 -14.82 -21.14 29.65
C LEU A 96 -14.73 -22.65 29.90
N ARG A 97 -14.66 -23.47 28.85
CA ARG A 97 -14.50 -24.93 28.99
C ARG A 97 -13.15 -25.31 29.61
N SER A 98 -12.05 -24.68 29.20
CA SER A 98 -10.74 -24.97 29.78
C SER A 98 -10.69 -24.59 31.25
N SER A 99 -11.30 -23.46 31.65
CA SER A 99 -11.38 -23.05 33.06
C SER A 99 -12.17 -24.06 33.92
N GLN A 100 -13.26 -24.62 33.39
CA GLN A 100 -14.06 -25.64 34.08
C GLN A 100 -13.29 -26.95 34.26
N LEU A 101 -12.54 -27.37 33.23
CA LEU A 101 -11.70 -28.57 33.28
C LEU A 101 -10.52 -28.40 34.25
N SER A 102 -9.87 -27.23 34.25
CA SER A 102 -8.80 -26.92 35.20
C SER A 102 -9.26 -26.89 36.66
N THR A 103 -10.54 -26.60 36.91
CA THR A 103 -11.11 -26.62 38.27
C THR A 103 -11.37 -28.05 38.76
N SER A 104 -11.45 -29.04 37.86
CA SER A 104 -11.82 -30.43 38.20
C SER A 104 -10.65 -31.43 38.14
N ALA A 105 -9.45 -31.02 37.71
CA ALA A 105 -8.28 -31.88 37.66
C ALA A 105 -7.52 -31.85 39.02
N PRO A 106 -7.15 -33.00 39.61
CA PRO A 106 -6.28 -33.04 40.78
C PRO A 106 -4.93 -32.43 40.41
N ALA A 107 -4.44 -31.53 41.27
CA ALA A 107 -3.26 -30.70 41.09
C ALA A 107 -2.08 -31.45 40.45
N SER A 108 -1.83 -31.21 39.17
CA SER A 108 -0.51 -31.42 38.59
C SER A 108 0.51 -30.50 39.29
N PRO A 109 1.77 -30.94 39.45
CA PRO A 109 2.79 -30.17 40.14
C PRO A 109 2.93 -28.81 39.48
N VAL A 110 2.71 -27.76 40.26
CA VAL A 110 2.91 -26.38 39.82
C VAL A 110 4.38 -26.24 39.43
N PRO A 111 4.70 -25.86 38.18
CA PRO A 111 6.08 -25.63 37.78
C PRO A 111 6.71 -24.60 38.73
N SER A 112 7.92 -24.88 39.21
CA SER A 112 8.61 -23.99 40.14
C SER A 112 8.80 -22.61 39.49
N ALA A 113 8.60 -21.55 40.27
CA ALA A 113 8.72 -20.17 39.79
C ALA A 113 10.11 -19.87 39.18
N SER A 114 11.14 -20.61 39.59
CA SER A 114 12.50 -20.54 39.04
C SER A 114 12.58 -21.00 37.59
N ALA A 115 11.82 -22.03 37.18
CA ALA A 115 11.84 -22.57 35.82
C ALA A 115 11.12 -21.65 34.81
N ILE A 116 9.98 -21.08 35.21
CA ILE A 116 9.25 -20.09 34.42
C ILE A 116 10.11 -18.82 34.28
N GLY A 117 10.71 -18.36 35.37
CA GLY A 117 11.57 -17.17 35.33
C GLY A 117 12.82 -17.36 34.48
N LEU A 118 13.35 -18.59 34.34
CA LEU A 118 14.50 -18.86 33.47
C LEU A 118 14.10 -18.84 31.98
N SER A 119 13.01 -19.51 31.62
CA SER A 119 12.55 -19.54 30.21
C SER A 119 12.17 -18.15 29.70
N GLU A 120 11.48 -17.34 30.51
CA GLU A 120 11.14 -15.96 30.18
C GLU A 120 12.38 -15.09 29.98
N ARG A 121 13.40 -15.22 30.83
CA ARG A 121 14.67 -14.48 30.69
C ARG A 121 15.42 -14.86 29.42
N ILE A 122 15.41 -16.15 29.05
CA ILE A 122 15.97 -16.62 27.78
C ILE A 122 15.24 -15.98 26.60
N VAL A 123 13.90 -16.02 26.60
CA VAL A 123 13.09 -15.41 25.55
C VAL A 123 13.33 -13.91 25.45
N GLN A 124 13.26 -13.17 26.57
CA GLN A 124 13.48 -11.72 26.59
C GLN A 124 14.88 -11.33 26.08
N ARG A 125 15.92 -12.08 26.46
CA ARG A 125 17.29 -11.83 26.01
C ARG A 125 17.43 -12.01 24.49
N LEU A 126 16.84 -13.05 23.93
CA LEU A 126 16.87 -13.33 22.49
C LEU A 126 16.04 -12.33 21.69
N LEU A 127 14.87 -11.94 22.19
CA LEU A 127 14.06 -10.87 21.59
C LEU A 127 14.84 -9.54 21.54
N ALA A 128 15.55 -9.19 22.62
CA ALA A 128 16.39 -7.99 22.67
C ALA A 128 17.57 -8.03 21.67
N GLN A 129 18.00 -9.21 21.23
CA GLN A 129 19.03 -9.39 20.19
C GLN A 129 18.43 -9.39 18.76
N GLY A 130 17.11 -9.22 18.62
CA GLY A 130 16.41 -9.18 17.34
C GLY A 130 15.99 -10.56 16.81
N PHE A 131 15.96 -11.58 17.66
CA PHE A 131 15.31 -12.85 17.32
C PHE A 131 13.80 -12.76 17.54
N GLU A 132 13.05 -13.59 16.83
CA GLU A 132 11.60 -13.69 16.84
C GLU A 132 11.18 -15.16 16.97
N ARG A 133 9.96 -15.43 17.46
CA ARG A 133 9.40 -16.79 17.60
C ARG A 133 10.36 -17.77 18.30
N VAL A 134 10.88 -17.37 19.46
CA VAL A 134 11.80 -18.17 20.26
C VAL A 134 11.05 -19.34 20.90
N GLN A 135 11.55 -20.55 20.71
CA GLN A 135 11.10 -21.79 21.33
C GLN A 135 12.27 -22.43 22.09
N VAL A 136 12.05 -22.65 23.39
CA VAL A 136 12.99 -23.37 24.25
C VAL A 136 12.65 -24.86 24.15
N VAL A 137 13.60 -25.69 23.72
CA VAL A 137 13.35 -27.11 23.42
C VAL A 137 13.12 -27.95 24.69
N PRO A 138 13.87 -27.76 25.79
CA PRO A 138 13.65 -28.52 27.01
C PRO A 138 12.31 -28.21 27.68
N SER A 139 11.79 -29.21 28.38
CA SER A 139 10.59 -29.07 29.21
C SER A 139 10.86 -28.17 30.43
N LEU A 140 9.80 -27.60 31.01
CA LEU A 140 9.91 -26.77 32.22
C LEU A 140 10.52 -27.53 33.41
N GLU A 141 10.26 -28.84 33.52
CA GLU A 141 10.83 -29.69 34.57
C GLU A 141 12.33 -29.88 34.42
N GLU A 142 12.82 -30.01 33.18
CA GLU A 142 14.26 -30.07 32.89
C GLU A 142 14.91 -28.73 33.22
N LEU A 143 14.31 -27.60 32.80
CA LEU A 143 14.81 -26.27 33.14
C LEU A 143 14.90 -26.02 34.65
N ALA A 144 13.94 -26.51 35.43
CA ALA A 144 13.96 -26.44 36.89
C ALA A 144 15.20 -27.15 37.47
N LYS A 145 15.47 -28.38 37.02
CA LYS A 145 16.63 -29.18 37.45
C LYS A 145 17.96 -28.50 37.07
N LEU A 146 18.02 -27.90 35.88
CA LEU A 146 19.22 -27.19 35.42
C LEU A 146 19.49 -25.96 36.28
N ALA A 147 18.45 -25.21 36.67
CA ALA A 147 18.58 -24.04 37.53
C ALA A 147 19.11 -24.37 38.94
N GLU A 148 18.76 -25.55 39.48
CA GLU A 148 19.13 -25.97 40.84
C GLU A 148 20.51 -26.63 40.95
N SER A 149 20.99 -27.23 39.85
CA SER A 149 22.22 -28.06 39.86
C SER A 149 23.55 -27.29 39.94
N GLY A 150 23.54 -25.96 39.75
CA GLY A 150 24.71 -25.07 39.82
C GLY A 150 25.86 -25.31 38.82
N ALA A 151 25.74 -26.30 37.94
CA ALA A 151 26.67 -26.53 36.83
C ALA A 151 26.34 -25.64 35.61
N VAL A 152 27.26 -25.55 34.65
CA VAL A 152 26.96 -24.95 33.33
C VAL A 152 26.15 -25.93 32.52
N HIS A 153 25.02 -25.47 31.99
CA HIS A 153 24.14 -26.25 31.16
C HIS A 153 23.90 -25.60 29.82
N GLU A 154 23.86 -26.42 28.77
CA GLU A 154 23.48 -26.00 27.43
C GLU A 154 21.98 -26.21 27.25
N VAL A 155 21.24 -25.12 27.04
CA VAL A 155 19.79 -25.16 26.77
C VAL A 155 19.58 -25.00 25.26
N PRO A 156 19.17 -26.04 24.53
CA PRO A 156 18.89 -25.93 23.10
C PRO A 156 17.68 -25.02 22.84
N ILE A 157 17.82 -24.14 21.84
CA ILE A 157 16.81 -23.17 21.44
C ILE A 157 16.61 -23.17 19.93
N GLU A 158 15.38 -22.88 19.52
CA GLU A 158 15.03 -22.59 18.14
C GLU A 158 14.44 -21.18 18.07
N ALA A 159 14.87 -20.38 17.11
CA ALA A 159 14.38 -19.01 16.94
C ALA A 159 14.37 -18.63 15.45
N ARG A 160 13.82 -17.47 15.13
CA ARG A 160 13.92 -16.87 13.79
C ARG A 160 14.60 -15.53 13.85
N ARG A 161 15.35 -15.17 12.80
CA ARG A 161 15.88 -13.81 12.62
C ARG A 161 15.69 -13.41 11.18
N ASN A 162 14.99 -12.30 10.93
CA ASN A 162 14.67 -11.82 9.58
C ASN A 162 14.00 -12.90 8.71
N GLY A 163 13.11 -13.71 9.31
CA GLY A 163 12.42 -14.81 8.62
C GLY A 163 13.22 -16.12 8.46
N VAL A 164 14.52 -16.13 8.74
CA VAL A 164 15.37 -17.33 8.67
C VAL A 164 15.29 -18.12 9.99
N LEU A 165 15.16 -19.44 9.91
CA LEU A 165 15.23 -20.33 11.08
C LEU A 165 16.68 -20.43 11.58
N CYS A 166 16.87 -20.17 12.87
CA CYS A 166 18.14 -20.29 13.57
C CYS A 166 18.02 -21.33 14.68
N LYS A 167 19.05 -22.17 14.83
CA LYS A 167 19.16 -23.11 15.94
C LYS A 167 20.40 -22.77 16.74
N GLY A 168 20.32 -22.96 18.05
CA GLY A 168 21.39 -22.56 18.93
C GLY A 168 21.27 -23.18 20.31
N ARG A 169 22.14 -22.71 21.19
CA ARG A 169 22.16 -23.08 22.60
C ARG A 169 22.45 -21.86 23.45
N VAL A 170 21.85 -21.85 24.64
CA VAL A 170 22.11 -20.83 25.66
C VAL A 170 22.84 -21.51 26.80
N LEU A 171 23.99 -20.96 27.19
CA LEU A 171 24.73 -21.42 28.36
C LEU A 171 24.13 -20.77 29.61
N VAL A 172 23.67 -21.60 30.54
CA VAL A 172 23.08 -21.17 31.80
C VAL A 172 23.88 -21.75 32.96
N ARG A 173 24.15 -20.93 33.98
CA ARG A 173 24.72 -21.37 35.27
C ARG A 173 23.99 -20.66 36.39
N ASP A 174 23.58 -21.40 37.42
CA ASP A 174 22.85 -20.85 38.58
C ASP A 174 21.61 -20.03 38.19
N GLY A 175 20.94 -20.42 37.10
CA GLY A 175 19.79 -19.68 36.55
C GLY A 175 20.12 -18.32 35.94
N VAL A 176 21.40 -18.03 35.67
CA VAL A 176 21.88 -16.84 34.96
C VAL A 176 22.39 -17.23 33.58
N LEU A 177 22.06 -16.41 32.57
CA LEU A 177 22.55 -16.61 31.20
C LEU A 177 23.99 -16.11 31.11
N ILE A 178 24.91 -17.01 30.74
CA ILE A 178 26.32 -16.70 30.52
C ILE A 178 26.54 -16.27 29.07
N ASP A 179 26.09 -17.10 28.13
CA ASP A 179 26.37 -16.91 26.71
C ASP A 179 25.24 -17.46 25.83
N VAL A 180 25.16 -16.95 24.60
CA VAL A 180 24.14 -17.29 23.61
C VAL A 180 24.81 -17.55 22.26
N GLU A 181 24.87 -18.82 21.88
CA GLU A 181 25.39 -19.25 20.59
C GLU A 181 24.23 -19.62 19.67
N VAL A 182 23.95 -18.78 18.67
CA VAL A 182 22.86 -19.01 17.70
C VAL A 182 23.40 -18.93 16.29
N GLN A 183 23.16 -19.99 15.50
CA GLN A 183 23.58 -20.07 14.11
C GLN A 183 22.37 -20.26 13.18
N PRO A 184 22.41 -19.72 11.95
CA PRO A 184 21.37 -19.98 10.96
C PRO A 184 21.34 -21.46 10.59
N ALA A 185 20.16 -22.05 10.43
CA ALA A 185 20.02 -23.49 10.17
C ALA A 185 20.73 -23.94 8.88
N TYR A 186 20.95 -23.05 7.93
CA TYR A 186 21.65 -23.35 6.68
C TYR A 186 23.18 -23.48 6.84
N SER A 187 23.79 -23.02 7.94
CA SER A 187 25.24 -23.19 8.15
C SER A 187 25.62 -24.59 8.65
N MET A 188 24.64 -25.46 8.92
CA MET A 188 24.84 -26.84 9.35
C MET A 188 24.80 -27.86 8.20
N PHE A 189 24.53 -27.41 6.96
CA PHE A 189 24.59 -28.25 5.76
C PHE A 189 25.83 -27.84 4.94
N PRO A 190 26.83 -28.72 4.78
CA PRO A 190 28.05 -28.43 4.00
C PRO A 190 27.79 -28.33 2.50
#